data_AF-A0A841TQ74-F1
#
_entry.id   AF-A0A841TQ74-F1
#
_cell.length_a   1.000
_cell.length_b   1.000
_cell.length_c   1.000
_cell.angle_alpha   90.00
_cell.angle_beta   90.00
_cell.angle_gamma   90.00
#
_symmetry.space_group_name_H-M   'P 1'
#
loop_
_entity.id
_entity.type
_entity.pdbx_description
1 polymer ?
#
loop_
_entity_poly.entity_id
_entity_poly.type
_entity_poly.pdbx_seq_one_letter_code
_entity_poly.pdbx_strand_id
1 'polypeptide(L)'
;MSGKVWIAARDDDSGWLGIPGTERLVGAGAVGPNDAVLVAGVRLPGLSERAGQAWIWNAKAGEARALGDAETTRRLRREGFRVELVPEADRKNGFRPRARAGGAPIGPGGREYAVETFGLTAAAVRPALDGYPKLEPLERRLKRASARALYVLGLDMGTVKWRLDRAGRTGVIVAIDGRLRLGAGPEHAGLRAGAAAFAADWARESEEGGARVSLGADPEFVMLSPEGKVVPASRYFGPREAAGADAVVVGGVLRWPLAELR
;
A
#
# COMPACT_ATOMS: atom_id res chain seq x y z
N MET A 1 9.60 10.82 -25.25
CA MET A 1 10.77 10.15 -24.67
C MET A 1 10.24 9.11 -23.70
N SER A 2 10.74 7.87 -23.79
CA SER A 2 10.45 6.80 -22.83
C SER A 2 10.87 7.24 -21.43
N GLY A 3 10.00 7.01 -20.46
CA GLY A 3 10.19 7.35 -19.07
C GLY A 3 11.06 6.32 -18.37
N LYS A 4 12.02 6.79 -17.57
CA LYS A 4 12.91 5.92 -16.79
C LYS A 4 12.37 5.71 -15.38
N VAL A 5 12.68 4.55 -14.80
CA VAL A 5 12.46 4.30 -13.38
C VAL A 5 13.78 4.40 -12.64
N TRP A 6 13.88 5.40 -11.77
CA TRP A 6 15.05 5.66 -10.95
C TRP A 6 14.89 5.10 -9.55
N ILE A 7 15.99 4.61 -8.99
CA ILE A 7 16.09 4.19 -7.59
C ILE A 7 16.96 5.19 -6.85
N ALA A 8 16.34 5.91 -5.93
CA ALA A 8 17.03 6.70 -4.93
C ALA A 8 17.20 5.82 -3.69
N ALA A 9 18.39 5.25 -3.51
CA ALA A 9 18.74 4.38 -2.38
C ALA A 9 20.11 4.74 -1.82
N ARG A 10 20.35 4.41 -0.53
CA ARG A 10 21.70 4.49 0.05
C ARG A 10 22.56 3.33 -0.44
N ASP A 11 23.87 3.50 -0.38
CA ASP A 11 24.83 2.42 -0.71
C ASP A 11 24.64 1.15 0.15
N ASP A 12 24.15 1.30 1.38
CA ASP A 12 23.85 0.18 2.28
C ASP A 12 22.49 -0.50 2.03
N ASP A 13 21.66 0.02 1.13
CA ASP A 13 20.36 -0.55 0.75
C ASP A 13 20.47 -1.26 -0.62
N SER A 14 21.49 -2.13 -0.73
CA SER A 14 21.88 -2.82 -1.97
C SER A 14 20.79 -3.71 -2.57
N GLY A 15 19.78 -4.09 -1.79
CA GLY A 15 18.66 -4.90 -2.28
C GLY A 15 17.69 -4.14 -3.20
N TRP A 16 17.86 -2.84 -3.37
CA TRP A 16 17.21 -2.09 -4.45
C TRP A 16 18.03 -2.07 -5.75
N LEU A 17 19.34 -2.25 -5.68
CA LEU A 17 20.20 -2.21 -6.86
C LEU A 17 20.05 -3.48 -7.72
N GLY A 18 20.17 -3.31 -9.03
CA GLY A 18 20.10 -4.42 -10.00
C GLY A 18 18.69 -4.98 -10.22
N ILE A 19 17.65 -4.21 -9.91
CA ILE A 19 16.28 -4.57 -10.31
C ILE A 19 16.13 -4.28 -11.82
N PRO A 20 15.71 -5.26 -12.65
CA PRO A 20 15.54 -5.05 -14.08
C PRO A 20 14.63 -3.85 -14.39
N GLY A 21 15.00 -3.06 -15.40
CA GLY A 21 14.25 -1.85 -15.81
C GLY A 21 14.47 -0.62 -14.94
N THR A 22 15.36 -0.69 -13.93
CA THR A 22 15.63 0.44 -13.02
C THR A 22 17.07 0.94 -13.12
N GLU A 23 17.27 2.25 -12.93
CA GLU A 23 18.58 2.90 -12.88
C GLU A 23 18.85 3.55 -11.53
N ARG A 24 20.10 3.57 -11.09
CA ARG A 24 20.48 4.24 -9.83
C ARG A 24 20.46 5.76 -10.01
N LEU A 25 19.75 6.46 -9.14
CA LEU A 25 19.75 7.92 -9.10
C LEU A 25 20.95 8.45 -8.31
N VAL A 26 21.84 9.19 -8.97
CA VAL A 26 23.01 9.81 -8.33
C VAL A 26 22.74 11.29 -7.98
N GLY A 27 21.79 11.94 -8.65
CA GLY A 27 21.37 13.32 -8.34
C GLY A 27 20.05 13.69 -9.00
N ALA A 28 19.29 14.60 -8.38
CA ALA A 28 17.94 14.96 -8.81
C ALA A 28 17.86 15.62 -10.20
N GLY A 29 18.99 16.14 -10.72
CA GLY A 29 19.05 16.78 -12.04
C GLY A 29 18.87 15.82 -13.23
N ALA A 30 19.03 14.51 -13.03
CA ALA A 30 18.85 13.50 -14.07
C ALA A 30 17.37 13.13 -14.30
N VAL A 31 16.46 13.54 -13.40
CA VAL A 31 15.05 13.15 -13.44
C VAL A 31 14.27 14.03 -14.42
N GLY A 32 13.70 13.40 -15.44
CA GLY A 32 12.87 14.03 -16.47
C GLY A 32 11.35 13.97 -16.16
N PRO A 33 10.53 14.63 -17.01
CA PRO A 33 9.09 14.79 -16.80
C PRO A 33 8.23 13.54 -17.04
N ASN A 34 8.84 12.43 -17.49
CA ASN A 34 8.14 11.15 -17.67
C ASN A 34 8.76 10.06 -16.79
N ASP A 35 9.62 10.43 -15.85
CA ASP A 35 10.32 9.46 -15.04
C ASP A 35 9.52 9.13 -13.78
N ALA A 36 9.77 7.93 -13.24
CA ALA A 36 9.36 7.56 -11.89
C ALA A 36 10.59 7.45 -11.00
N VAL A 37 10.44 7.79 -9.71
CA VAL A 37 11.52 7.70 -8.73
C VAL A 37 11.05 6.92 -7.50
N LEU A 38 11.66 5.76 -7.29
CA LEU A 38 11.46 4.92 -6.11
C LEU A 38 12.40 5.40 -5.00
N VAL A 39 11.84 5.98 -3.93
CA VAL A 39 12.62 6.54 -2.82
C VAL A 39 12.77 5.51 -1.68
N ALA A 40 13.94 4.85 -1.64
CA ALA A 40 14.33 3.88 -0.63
C ALA A 40 15.18 4.53 0.47
N GLY A 41 14.51 5.21 1.41
CA GLY A 41 15.14 5.64 2.67
C GLY A 41 16.18 6.76 2.57
N VAL A 42 16.40 7.35 1.39
CA VAL A 42 17.23 8.55 1.17
C VAL A 42 16.38 9.81 1.07
N ARG A 43 16.97 10.92 1.51
CA ARG A 43 16.49 12.26 1.16
C ARG A 43 17.43 12.81 0.10
N LEU A 44 16.92 13.01 -1.11
CA LEU A 44 17.65 13.69 -2.17
C LEU A 44 17.19 15.16 -2.23
N PRO A 45 18.07 16.13 -1.93
CA PRO A 45 17.76 17.55 -2.12
C PRO A 45 17.29 17.84 -3.54
N GLY A 46 16.30 18.73 -3.69
CA GLY A 46 15.73 19.10 -4.99
C GLY A 46 14.81 18.05 -5.63
N LEU A 47 14.74 16.81 -5.11
CA LEU A 47 13.84 15.80 -5.68
C LEU A 47 12.36 16.17 -5.47
N SER A 48 11.99 16.69 -4.31
CA SER A 48 10.61 17.15 -4.04
C SER A 48 10.21 18.34 -4.92
N GLU A 49 11.15 19.17 -5.35
CA GLU A 49 10.89 20.27 -6.29
C GLU A 49 10.61 19.78 -7.71
N ARG A 50 10.98 18.53 -8.01
CA ARG A 50 10.62 17.82 -9.25
C ARG A 50 9.27 17.10 -9.16
N ALA A 51 8.58 17.15 -8.02
CA ALA A 51 7.23 16.61 -7.90
C ALA A 51 6.31 17.34 -8.90
N GLY A 52 5.64 16.57 -9.77
CA GLY A 52 4.83 17.11 -10.87
C GLY A 52 5.55 17.13 -12.22
N GLN A 53 6.87 16.95 -12.24
CA GLN A 53 7.61 16.53 -13.43
C GLN A 53 7.76 15.01 -13.41
N ALA A 54 8.19 14.41 -12.30
CA ALA A 54 8.29 12.96 -12.19
C ALA A 54 7.28 12.39 -11.19
N TRP A 55 6.94 11.12 -11.36
CA TRP A 55 6.20 10.40 -10.32
C TRP A 55 7.15 9.93 -9.23
N ILE A 56 7.13 10.63 -8.11
CA ILE A 56 7.96 10.30 -6.95
C ILE A 56 7.14 9.41 -6.02
N TRP A 57 7.54 8.15 -5.90
CA TRP A 57 6.94 7.25 -4.92
C TRP A 57 7.31 7.70 -3.51
N ASN A 58 6.31 7.65 -2.63
CA ASN A 58 6.41 8.14 -1.26
C ASN A 58 6.77 9.64 -1.16
N ALA A 59 6.35 10.46 -2.14
CA ALA A 59 6.50 11.92 -2.08
C ALA A 59 5.97 12.53 -0.76
N LYS A 60 4.87 11.96 -0.24
CA LYS A 60 4.23 12.39 1.03
C LYS A 60 4.81 11.72 2.27
N ALA A 61 5.90 10.94 2.18
CA ALA A 61 6.45 10.25 3.36
C ALA A 61 6.92 11.21 4.46
N GLY A 62 7.38 12.41 4.11
CA GLY A 62 7.70 13.46 5.07
C GLY A 62 6.47 13.94 5.84
N GLU A 63 5.38 14.23 5.12
CA GLU A 63 4.09 14.65 5.70
C GLU A 63 3.50 13.54 6.56
N ALA A 64 3.47 12.30 6.06
CA ALA A 64 2.97 11.14 6.78
C ALA A 64 3.70 10.94 8.11
N ARG A 65 5.03 11.14 8.12
CA ARG A 65 5.84 11.07 9.34
C ARG A 65 5.54 12.22 10.32
N ALA A 66 5.21 13.41 9.81
CA ALA A 66 4.93 14.58 10.63
C ALA A 66 3.53 14.57 11.30
N LEU A 67 2.61 13.69 10.88
CA LEU A 67 1.28 13.57 11.48
C LEU A 67 1.30 13.25 12.98
N GLY A 68 2.33 12.54 13.44
CA GLY A 68 2.38 12.01 14.81
C GLY A 68 1.37 10.89 15.05
N ASP A 69 1.44 10.28 16.23
CA ASP A 69 0.73 9.03 16.52
C ASP A 69 -0.78 9.19 16.64
N ALA A 70 -1.25 10.32 17.18
CA ALA A 70 -2.67 10.59 17.38
C ALA A 70 -3.41 10.73 16.03
N GLU A 71 -2.86 11.52 15.11
CA GLU A 71 -3.46 11.74 13.79
C GLU A 71 -3.33 10.49 12.90
N THR A 72 -2.20 9.80 12.96
CA THR A 72 -2.02 8.50 12.28
C THR A 72 -3.08 7.50 12.75
N THR A 73 -3.29 7.40 14.06
CA THR A 73 -4.32 6.54 14.66
C THR A 73 -5.73 6.94 14.21
N ARG A 74 -6.03 8.25 14.18
CA ARG A 74 -7.34 8.76 13.75
C ARG A 74 -7.66 8.34 12.31
N ARG A 75 -6.72 8.55 11.37
CA ARG A 75 -6.89 8.20 9.95
C ARG A 75 -7.10 6.71 9.75
N LEU A 76 -6.27 5.88 10.38
CA LEU A 76 -6.39 4.42 10.29
C LEU A 76 -7.70 3.90 10.91
N ARG A 77 -8.15 4.45 12.04
CA ARG A 77 -9.41 4.06 12.67
C ARG A 77 -10.63 4.43 11.84
N ARG A 78 -10.61 5.57 11.14
CA ARG A 78 -11.65 5.96 10.19
C ARG A 78 -11.83 4.90 9.09
N GLU A 79 -10.75 4.21 8.76
CA GLU A 79 -10.69 3.13 7.78
C GLU A 79 -10.94 1.75 8.41
N GLY A 80 -11.40 1.71 9.66
CA GLY A 80 -11.78 0.46 10.35
C GLY A 80 -10.60 -0.37 10.85
N PHE A 81 -9.37 0.18 10.89
CA PHE A 81 -8.24 -0.50 11.49
C PHE A 81 -8.25 -0.40 13.02
N ARG A 82 -7.89 -1.50 13.69
CA ARG A 82 -7.50 -1.48 15.10
C ARG A 82 -6.04 -1.07 15.20
N VAL A 83 -5.75 -0.12 16.09
CA VAL A 83 -4.45 0.53 16.16
C VAL A 83 -4.03 0.74 17.61
N GLU A 84 -2.83 0.27 17.92
CA GLU A 84 -2.10 0.40 19.19
C GLU A 84 -0.64 0.73 18.88
N LEU A 85 -0.40 1.94 18.37
CA LEU A 85 0.95 2.33 17.96
C LEU A 85 1.91 2.34 19.15
N VAL A 86 3.04 1.66 19.02
CA VAL A 86 4.14 1.76 20.00
C VAL A 86 4.84 3.11 19.85
N PRO A 87 5.36 3.73 20.92
CA PRO A 87 6.03 5.02 20.85
C PRO A 87 7.17 5.06 19.82
N GLU A 88 7.41 6.21 19.17
CA GLU A 88 8.43 6.34 18.11
C GLU A 88 9.84 5.92 18.57
N ALA A 89 10.18 6.13 19.84
CA ALA A 89 11.45 5.72 20.44
C ALA A 89 11.68 4.20 20.30
N ASP A 90 10.63 3.39 20.46
CA ASP A 90 10.70 1.93 20.37
C ASP A 90 10.65 1.43 18.91
N ARG A 91 10.15 2.26 17.97
CA ARG A 91 10.11 1.92 16.54
C ARG A 91 11.50 1.87 15.91
N LYS A 92 12.41 2.77 16.30
CA LYS A 92 13.77 2.89 15.73
C LYS A 92 14.61 1.63 15.91
N ASN A 93 14.47 0.95 17.06
CA ASN A 93 15.14 -0.33 17.34
C ASN A 93 14.31 -1.54 16.88
N GLY A 94 12.99 -1.39 16.79
CA GLY A 94 12.08 -2.49 16.51
C GLY A 94 11.88 -2.82 15.04
N PHE A 95 12.12 -1.91 14.09
CA PHE A 95 11.72 -2.11 12.69
C PHE A 95 12.53 -3.14 11.89
N ARG A 96 13.59 -3.70 12.48
CA ARG A 96 14.22 -4.90 11.94
C ARG A 96 13.35 -6.11 12.33
N PRO A 97 12.85 -6.90 11.37
CA PRO A 97 12.28 -8.20 11.69
C PRO A 97 13.34 -8.97 12.47
N ARG A 98 13.09 -9.30 13.74
CA ARG A 98 13.96 -10.26 14.42
C ARG A 98 13.79 -11.56 13.66
N ALA A 99 14.84 -12.02 13.00
CA ALA A 99 14.91 -13.25 12.22
C ALA A 99 14.80 -14.51 13.11
N ARG A 100 13.71 -14.61 13.88
CA ARG A 100 13.31 -15.84 14.54
C ARG A 100 12.07 -16.35 13.82
N ALA A 101 12.16 -17.57 13.30
CA ALA A 101 10.99 -18.32 12.82
C ALA A 101 9.88 -18.25 13.88
N GLY A 102 8.64 -17.99 13.45
CA GLY A 102 7.47 -18.01 14.34
C GLY A 102 7.02 -16.70 14.99
N GLY A 103 7.69 -15.56 14.76
CA GLY A 103 7.30 -14.25 15.31
C GLY A 103 7.68 -14.12 16.79
N ALA A 104 8.08 -12.93 17.23
CA ALA A 104 8.38 -12.74 18.66
C ALA A 104 7.07 -12.86 19.46
N PRO A 105 6.97 -13.80 20.43
CA PRO A 105 5.79 -13.85 21.30
C PRO A 105 5.76 -12.57 22.14
N ILE A 106 4.64 -11.85 22.08
CA ILE A 106 4.39 -10.71 22.97
C ILE A 106 3.32 -11.12 23.95
N GLY A 107 3.76 -11.54 25.14
CA GLY A 107 2.89 -11.96 26.21
C GLY A 107 1.96 -13.13 25.83
N PRO A 108 0.87 -13.35 26.58
CA PRO A 108 0.09 -14.59 26.46
C PRO A 108 -0.76 -14.74 25.19
N GLY A 109 -0.88 -13.72 24.32
CA GLY A 109 -2.01 -13.66 23.38
C GLY A 109 -1.73 -13.58 21.89
N GLY A 110 -0.53 -13.20 21.44
CA GLY A 110 -0.33 -12.88 20.02
C GLY A 110 1.10 -12.88 19.51
N ARG A 111 1.21 -12.87 18.17
CA ARG A 111 2.48 -12.87 17.42
C ARG A 111 2.56 -11.61 16.57
N GLU A 112 3.76 -11.04 16.48
CA GLU A 112 4.01 -9.89 15.62
C GLU A 112 4.54 -10.29 14.24
N TYR A 113 4.03 -9.58 13.23
CA TYR A 113 4.38 -9.73 11.83
C TYR A 113 4.64 -8.36 11.21
N ALA A 114 5.62 -8.27 10.33
CA ALA A 114 5.86 -7.14 9.44
C ALA A 114 5.36 -7.50 8.04
N VAL A 115 4.60 -6.60 7.43
CA VAL A 115 4.16 -6.73 6.05
C VAL A 115 4.82 -5.62 5.26
N GLU A 116 5.85 -5.98 4.53
CA GLU A 116 6.54 -5.12 3.58
C GLU A 116 5.72 -5.06 2.30
N THR A 117 5.43 -3.86 1.80
CA THR A 117 4.51 -3.63 0.70
C THR A 117 5.11 -2.65 -0.31
N PHE A 118 4.99 -3.00 -1.59
CA PHE A 118 5.37 -2.18 -2.74
C PHE A 118 4.15 -2.06 -3.66
N GLY A 119 3.54 -0.88 -3.70
CA GLY A 119 2.31 -0.64 -4.44
C GLY A 119 1.13 -1.48 -3.92
N LEU A 120 0.21 -1.81 -4.81
CA LEU A 120 -1.01 -2.58 -4.47
C LEU A 120 -0.82 -4.10 -4.57
N THR A 121 0.18 -4.56 -5.30
CA THR A 121 0.26 -5.96 -5.77
C THR A 121 1.38 -6.76 -5.13
N ALA A 122 2.50 -6.11 -4.78
CA ALA A 122 3.65 -6.80 -4.22
C ALA A 122 3.74 -6.59 -2.70
N ALA A 123 3.68 -7.69 -1.94
CA ALA A 123 3.85 -7.65 -0.51
C ALA A 123 4.43 -8.97 0.03
N ALA A 124 5.19 -8.87 1.12
CA ALA A 124 5.80 -9.99 1.83
C ALA A 124 5.46 -9.91 3.32
N VAL A 125 5.03 -11.02 3.91
CA VAL A 125 4.75 -11.13 5.35
C VAL A 125 5.93 -11.78 6.05
N ARG A 126 6.37 -11.21 7.18
CA ARG A 126 7.53 -11.67 7.93
C ARG A 126 7.34 -11.67 9.44
N PRO A 127 7.81 -12.71 10.15
CA PRO A 127 8.26 -13.99 9.59
C PRO A 127 7.09 -14.72 8.90
N ALA A 128 7.36 -15.88 8.30
CA ALA A 128 6.32 -16.71 7.72
C ALA A 128 5.18 -16.95 8.73
N LEU A 129 3.95 -16.93 8.24
CA LEU A 129 2.77 -17.21 9.05
C LEU A 129 2.75 -18.71 9.35
N ASP A 130 3.41 -19.14 10.41
CA ASP A 130 3.40 -20.54 10.83
C ASP A 130 2.38 -20.76 11.96
N GLY A 131 1.67 -21.89 11.94
CA GLY A 131 0.79 -22.31 13.04
C GLY A 131 -0.61 -21.67 13.05
N TYR A 132 -1.06 -21.10 11.92
CA TYR A 132 -2.46 -20.68 11.74
C TYR A 132 -3.23 -21.68 10.86
N PRO A 133 -4.52 -21.95 11.15
CA PRO A 133 -5.31 -22.96 10.44
C PRO A 133 -5.71 -22.54 9.01
N LYS A 134 -5.59 -21.25 8.64
CA LYS A 134 -5.95 -20.72 7.30
C LYS A 134 -4.88 -19.72 6.82
N LEU A 135 -3.70 -20.23 6.49
CA LEU A 135 -2.52 -19.42 6.16
C LEU A 135 -2.73 -18.49 4.96
N GLU A 136 -3.11 -19.06 3.82
CA GLU A 136 -3.19 -18.30 2.56
C GLU A 136 -4.27 -17.20 2.60
N PRO A 137 -5.50 -17.43 3.11
CA PRO A 137 -6.47 -16.35 3.28
C PRO A 137 -6.01 -15.27 4.27
N LEU A 138 -5.33 -15.66 5.35
CA LEU A 138 -4.79 -14.72 6.34
C LEU A 138 -3.71 -13.85 5.72
N GLU A 139 -2.78 -14.45 4.99
CA GLU A 139 -1.70 -13.76 4.29
C GLU A 139 -2.26 -12.76 3.27
N ARG A 140 -3.19 -13.19 2.42
CA ARG A 140 -3.85 -12.32 1.45
C ARG A 140 -4.56 -11.14 2.12
N ARG A 141 -5.24 -11.39 3.24
CA ARG A 141 -5.90 -10.32 4.00
C ARG A 141 -4.89 -9.34 4.60
N LEU A 142 -3.78 -9.83 5.16
CA LEU A 142 -2.71 -8.98 5.71
C LEU A 142 -2.06 -8.11 4.64
N LYS A 143 -1.74 -8.68 3.48
CA LYS A 143 -1.16 -7.95 2.35
C LYS A 143 -2.07 -6.81 1.89
N ARG A 144 -3.35 -7.11 1.62
CA ARG A 144 -4.35 -6.10 1.23
C ARG A 144 -4.57 -5.03 2.31
N ALA A 145 -4.68 -5.46 3.57
CA ALA A 145 -4.85 -4.53 4.69
C ALA A 145 -3.65 -3.60 4.88
N SER A 146 -2.43 -4.10 4.64
CA SER A 146 -1.20 -3.32 4.77
C SER A 146 -1.04 -2.31 3.64
N ALA A 147 -1.32 -2.70 2.40
CA ALA A 147 -1.39 -1.77 1.28
C ALA A 147 -2.39 -0.64 1.58
N ARG A 148 -3.62 -0.99 1.97
CA ARG A 148 -4.64 0.01 2.32
C ARG A 148 -4.19 0.93 3.46
N ALA A 149 -3.57 0.41 4.52
CA ALA A 149 -3.08 1.22 5.63
C ALA A 149 -2.01 2.24 5.19
N LEU A 150 -1.13 1.87 4.25
CA LEU A 150 -0.15 2.78 3.67
C LEU A 150 -0.81 3.86 2.81
N TYR A 151 -1.74 3.49 1.92
CA TYR A 151 -2.46 4.43 1.06
C TYR A 151 -3.27 5.47 1.84
N VAL A 152 -3.86 5.08 2.98
CA VAL A 152 -4.57 6.00 3.89
C VAL A 152 -3.67 7.10 4.44
N LEU A 153 -2.36 6.84 4.52
CA LEU A 153 -1.35 7.82 4.92
C LEU A 153 -0.69 8.52 3.72
N GLY A 154 -1.13 8.21 2.49
CA GLY A 154 -0.52 8.74 1.26
C GLY A 154 0.83 8.12 0.92
N LEU A 155 1.08 6.88 1.36
CA LEU A 155 2.30 6.12 1.07
C LEU A 155 2.02 5.08 -0.01
N ASP A 156 2.90 5.00 -1.00
CA ASP A 156 2.88 4.02 -2.10
C ASP A 156 3.58 2.72 -1.73
N MET A 157 4.54 2.80 -0.80
CA MET A 157 5.28 1.65 -0.29
C MET A 157 5.69 1.84 1.17
N GLY A 158 6.04 0.75 1.83
CA GLY A 158 6.51 0.79 3.20
C GLY A 158 6.30 -0.54 3.90
N THR A 159 6.24 -0.49 5.22
CA THR A 159 6.05 -1.67 6.05
C THR A 159 5.01 -1.39 7.12
N VAL A 160 4.10 -2.33 7.31
CA VAL A 160 3.09 -2.30 8.37
C VAL A 160 3.34 -3.43 9.34
N LYS A 161 3.45 -3.11 10.62
CA LYS A 161 3.54 -4.12 11.67
C LYS A 161 2.18 -4.43 12.27
N TRP A 162 1.91 -5.72 12.34
CA TRP A 162 0.69 -6.29 12.88
C TRP A 162 0.99 -7.13 14.10
N ARG A 163 0.13 -7.03 15.10
CA ARG A 163 -0.02 -8.05 16.14
C ARG A 163 -1.28 -8.85 15.85
N LEU A 164 -1.14 -10.17 15.72
CA LEU A 164 -2.24 -11.09 15.49
C LEU A 164 -2.53 -11.91 16.75
N ASP A 165 -3.80 -12.22 16.99
CA ASP A 165 -4.19 -13.22 18.01
C ASP A 165 -3.75 -14.63 17.59
N ARG A 166 -3.83 -15.61 18.51
CA ARG A 166 -3.47 -17.02 18.25
C ARG A 166 -4.30 -17.69 17.14
N ALA A 167 -5.51 -17.20 16.89
CA ALA A 167 -6.38 -17.74 15.84
C ALA A 167 -6.22 -17.02 14.48
N GLY A 168 -5.47 -15.91 14.43
CA GLY A 168 -5.32 -15.09 13.23
C GLY A 168 -6.64 -14.46 12.79
N ARG A 169 -7.58 -14.25 13.73
CA ARG A 169 -8.90 -13.66 13.45
C ARG A 169 -8.87 -12.15 13.62
N THR A 170 -8.09 -11.65 14.56
CA THR A 170 -7.97 -10.22 14.85
C THR A 170 -6.54 -9.75 14.66
N GLY A 171 -6.38 -8.60 14.00
CA GLY A 171 -5.10 -7.93 13.84
C GLY A 171 -5.14 -6.50 14.34
N VAL A 172 -4.06 -6.06 14.99
CA VAL A 172 -3.86 -4.69 15.46
C VAL A 172 -2.60 -4.14 14.80
N ILE A 173 -2.68 -2.95 14.22
CA ILE A 173 -1.51 -2.23 13.70
C ILE A 173 -0.75 -1.64 14.88
N VAL A 174 0.53 -1.99 14.99
CA VAL A 174 1.40 -1.55 16.09
C VAL A 174 2.51 -0.62 15.64
N ALA A 175 2.83 -0.59 14.35
CA ALA A 175 3.71 0.40 13.74
C ALA A 175 3.49 0.49 12.22
N ILE A 176 3.77 1.65 11.64
CA ILE A 176 3.86 1.88 10.19
C ILE A 176 5.11 2.70 9.91
N ASP A 177 5.87 2.35 8.88
CA ASP A 177 6.97 3.16 8.33
C ASP A 177 6.84 3.19 6.80
N GLY A 178 7.00 4.37 6.19
CA GLY A 178 7.06 4.51 4.74
C GLY A 178 8.37 3.98 4.14
N ARG A 179 9.34 3.57 4.95
CA ARG A 179 10.56 2.92 4.45
C ARG A 179 10.31 1.44 4.14
N LEU A 180 10.58 1.07 2.90
CA LEU A 180 10.69 -0.32 2.47
C LEU A 180 12.16 -0.69 2.31
N ARG A 181 12.63 -1.68 3.08
CA ARG A 181 13.99 -2.20 2.99
C ARG A 181 13.97 -3.48 2.18
N LEU A 182 14.72 -3.52 1.09
CA LEU A 182 14.87 -4.71 0.28
C LEU A 182 16.23 -5.34 0.54
N GLY A 183 16.24 -6.66 0.72
CA GLY A 183 17.43 -7.48 0.68
C GLY A 183 17.59 -8.15 -0.68
N ALA A 184 18.77 -8.73 -0.92
CA ALA A 184 19.02 -9.58 -2.09
C ALA A 184 18.55 -11.04 -1.86
N GLY A 185 18.08 -11.37 -0.65
CA GLY A 185 17.65 -12.72 -0.28
C GLY A 185 16.32 -13.13 -0.93
N PRO A 186 16.03 -14.45 -0.99
CA PRO A 186 14.82 -15.01 -1.58
C PRO A 186 13.54 -14.47 -0.93
N GLU A 187 13.60 -14.07 0.34
CA GLU A 187 12.49 -13.49 1.07
C GLU A 187 11.97 -12.19 0.46
N HIS A 188 12.80 -11.45 -0.29
CA HIS A 188 12.45 -10.19 -0.96
C HIS A 188 12.20 -10.37 -2.46
N ALA A 189 12.33 -11.59 -3.01
CA ALA A 189 12.22 -11.84 -4.45
C ALA A 189 10.89 -11.34 -5.02
N GLY A 190 9.78 -11.56 -4.31
CA GLY A 190 8.45 -11.08 -4.75
C GLY A 190 8.32 -9.56 -4.77
N LEU A 191 8.94 -8.85 -3.82
CA LEU A 191 8.97 -7.38 -3.81
C LEU A 191 9.86 -6.83 -4.92
N ARG A 192 11.02 -7.44 -5.16
CA ARG A 192 11.91 -7.08 -6.27
C ARG A 192 11.25 -7.34 -7.63
N ALA A 193 10.53 -8.45 -7.78
CA ALA A 193 9.76 -8.75 -8.98
C ALA A 193 8.64 -7.73 -9.19
N GLY A 194 7.96 -7.29 -8.13
CA GLY A 194 6.97 -6.20 -8.20
C GLY A 194 7.57 -4.87 -8.69
N ALA A 195 8.75 -4.51 -8.18
CA ALA A 195 9.46 -3.31 -8.64
C ALA A 195 9.92 -3.41 -10.10
N ALA A 196 10.37 -4.59 -10.54
CA ALA A 196 10.73 -4.84 -11.94
C ALA A 196 9.49 -4.79 -12.86
N ALA A 197 8.37 -5.36 -12.43
CA ALA A 197 7.10 -5.30 -13.16
C ALA A 197 6.62 -3.86 -13.30
N PHE A 198 6.66 -3.08 -12.21
CA PHE A 198 6.37 -1.64 -12.27
C PHE A 198 7.26 -0.91 -13.28
N ALA A 199 8.57 -1.19 -13.30
CA ALA A 199 9.48 -0.56 -14.25
C ALA A 199 9.17 -0.92 -15.71
N ALA A 200 8.82 -2.17 -15.97
CA ALA A 200 8.40 -2.61 -17.30
C ALA A 200 7.06 -1.98 -17.73
N ASP A 201 6.11 -1.89 -16.82
CA ASP A 201 4.81 -1.24 -17.06
C ASP A 201 4.99 0.27 -17.33
N TRP A 202 5.83 0.94 -16.55
CA TRP A 202 6.14 2.36 -16.74
C TRP A 202 6.81 2.65 -18.08
N ALA A 203 7.78 1.82 -18.49
CA ALA A 203 8.43 1.94 -19.79
C ALA A 203 7.41 1.79 -20.94
N ARG A 204 6.52 0.79 -20.85
CA ARG A 204 5.45 0.59 -21.83
C ARG A 204 4.49 1.79 -21.91
N GLU A 205 4.01 2.26 -20.77
CA GLU A 205 3.06 3.39 -20.70
C GLU A 205 3.65 4.71 -21.19
N SER A 206 4.96 4.91 -21.02
CA SER A 206 5.65 6.14 -21.43
C SER A 206 6.13 6.12 -22.88
N GLU A 207 6.20 4.95 -23.53
CA GLU A 207 6.57 4.80 -24.95
C GLU A 207 5.38 4.98 -25.91
N GLU A 208 4.18 4.52 -25.55
CA GLU A 208 3.01 4.45 -26.44
C GLU A 208 2.27 5.79 -26.68
N GLY A 209 3.00 6.90 -26.73
CA GLY A 209 2.43 8.23 -27.01
C GLY A 209 1.78 8.92 -25.82
N GLY A 210 2.14 8.49 -24.60
CA GLY A 210 1.62 8.99 -23.33
C GLY A 210 0.57 8.05 -22.72
N ALA A 211 0.51 8.03 -21.39
CA ALA A 211 -0.45 7.21 -20.66
C ALA A 211 -1.88 7.48 -21.14
N ARG A 212 -2.47 6.52 -21.86
CA ARG A 212 -3.89 6.56 -22.21
C ARG A 212 -4.67 6.22 -20.96
N VAL A 213 -4.96 7.23 -20.15
CA VAL A 213 -5.87 7.08 -19.02
C VAL A 213 -7.28 6.99 -19.59
N SER A 214 -7.79 5.77 -19.75
CA SER A 214 -9.24 5.57 -19.81
C SER A 214 -9.76 5.71 -18.39
N LEU A 215 -10.20 6.91 -18.01
CA LEU A 215 -11.09 7.06 -16.86
C LEU A 215 -12.38 6.31 -17.23
N GLY A 216 -12.59 5.13 -16.64
CA GLY A 216 -13.92 4.54 -16.59
C GLY A 216 -14.81 5.54 -15.87
N ALA A 217 -15.55 6.34 -16.63
CA ALA A 217 -16.60 7.18 -16.09
C ALA A 217 -17.81 6.26 -15.90
N ASP A 218 -17.69 5.29 -15.00
CA ASP A 218 -18.81 4.44 -14.59
C ASP A 218 -19.73 5.36 -13.78
N PRO A 219 -20.80 5.92 -14.36
CA PRO A 219 -21.59 6.94 -13.70
C PRO A 219 -22.37 6.26 -12.59
N GLU A 220 -22.04 6.63 -11.36
CA GLU A 220 -22.75 6.17 -10.17
C GLU A 220 -23.83 7.17 -9.77
N PHE A 221 -25.05 6.69 -9.53
CA PHE A 221 -26.17 7.54 -9.11
C PHE A 221 -26.97 6.88 -7.98
N VAL A 222 -27.53 7.73 -7.12
CA VAL A 222 -28.44 7.32 -6.05
C VAL A 222 -29.87 7.54 -6.52
N MET A 223 -30.71 6.52 -6.37
CA MET A 223 -32.14 6.64 -6.67
C MET A 223 -32.89 7.23 -5.49
N LEU A 224 -33.73 8.23 -5.74
CA LEU A 224 -34.60 8.85 -4.75
C LEU A 224 -36.08 8.54 -5.06
N SER A 225 -36.87 8.33 -4.01
CA SER A 225 -38.33 8.34 -4.13
C SER A 225 -38.84 9.77 -4.38
N PRO A 226 -40.10 9.97 -4.81
CA PRO A 226 -40.69 11.30 -4.93
C PRO A 226 -40.62 12.12 -3.62
N GLU A 227 -40.58 11.44 -2.48
CA GLU A 227 -40.43 12.05 -1.14
C GLU A 227 -38.96 12.29 -0.75
N GLY A 228 -37.99 12.08 -1.66
CA GLY A 228 -36.58 12.34 -1.44
C GLY A 228 -35.83 11.25 -0.67
N LYS A 229 -36.40 10.06 -0.48
CA LYS A 229 -35.75 8.95 0.25
C LYS A 229 -34.92 8.08 -0.67
N VAL A 230 -33.73 7.65 -0.22
CA VAL A 230 -32.89 6.69 -0.96
C VAL A 230 -33.61 5.35 -1.14
N VAL A 231 -33.74 4.91 -2.39
CA VAL A 231 -34.33 3.62 -2.75
C VAL A 231 -33.22 2.66 -3.19
N PRO A 232 -33.24 1.38 -2.79
CA PRO A 232 -32.25 0.41 -3.25
C PRO A 232 -32.26 0.25 -4.77
N ALA A 233 -31.11 0.49 -5.41
CA ALA A 233 -30.88 0.32 -6.84
C ALA A 233 -31.14 -1.13 -7.29
N SER A 234 -30.88 -2.11 -6.41
CA SER A 234 -31.13 -3.53 -6.67
C SER A 234 -32.60 -3.92 -6.88
N ARG A 235 -33.55 -2.98 -6.66
CA ARG A 235 -34.96 -3.17 -7.05
C ARG A 235 -35.20 -2.94 -8.54
N TYR A 236 -34.31 -2.22 -9.21
CA TYR A 236 -34.47 -1.78 -10.59
C TYR A 236 -33.40 -2.35 -11.52
N PHE A 237 -32.21 -2.64 -10.99
CA PHE A 237 -31.07 -3.13 -11.77
C PHE A 237 -30.72 -4.56 -11.36
N GLY A 238 -30.84 -5.48 -12.32
CA GLY A 238 -30.54 -6.89 -12.14
C GLY A 238 -29.03 -7.18 -12.13
N PRO A 239 -28.60 -8.32 -11.57
CA PRO A 239 -27.21 -8.75 -11.70
C PRO A 239 -26.85 -8.99 -13.17
N ARG A 240 -25.74 -8.38 -13.63
CA ARG A 240 -25.15 -8.53 -15.00
C ARG A 240 -25.91 -7.83 -16.13
N GLU A 241 -26.76 -6.87 -15.81
CA GLU A 241 -27.34 -5.97 -16.81
C GLU A 241 -26.36 -4.82 -17.15
N ALA A 242 -26.69 -4.04 -18.19
CA ALA A 242 -25.90 -2.86 -18.59
C ALA A 242 -25.85 -1.78 -17.49
N ALA A 243 -26.76 -1.83 -16.54
CA ALA A 243 -26.66 -1.11 -15.28
C ALA A 243 -26.73 -2.11 -14.11
N GLY A 244 -25.87 -1.93 -13.12
CA GLY A 244 -25.78 -2.74 -11.91
C GLY A 244 -26.16 -1.96 -10.66
N ALA A 245 -26.21 -2.67 -9.55
CA ALA A 245 -26.29 -2.08 -8.22
C ALA A 245 -25.02 -2.43 -7.43
N ASP A 246 -24.43 -1.45 -6.75
CA ASP A 246 -23.28 -1.65 -5.86
C ASP A 246 -23.66 -1.56 -4.38
N ALA A 247 -22.93 -2.31 -3.55
CA ALA A 247 -23.21 -2.46 -2.13
C ALA A 247 -22.34 -1.56 -1.27
N VAL A 248 -22.98 -0.89 -0.30
CA VAL A 248 -22.30 -0.18 0.77
C VAL A 248 -22.77 -0.69 2.13
N VAL A 249 -21.89 -0.65 3.12
CA VAL A 249 -22.23 -1.02 4.50
C VAL A 249 -22.56 0.24 5.29
N VAL A 250 -23.81 0.37 5.75
CA VAL A 250 -24.27 1.48 6.60
C VAL A 250 -24.72 0.92 7.93
N GLY A 251 -24.04 1.33 9.02
CA GLY A 251 -24.37 0.86 10.37
C GLY A 251 -24.26 -0.66 10.54
N GLY A 252 -23.35 -1.32 9.81
CA GLY A 252 -23.17 -2.77 9.85
C GLY A 252 -24.16 -3.57 8.98
N VAL A 253 -25.06 -2.91 8.27
CA VAL A 253 -26.02 -3.55 7.36
C VAL A 253 -25.60 -3.28 5.93
N LEU A 254 -25.53 -4.35 5.13
CA LEU A 254 -25.27 -4.25 3.69
C LEU A 254 -26.50 -3.67 2.98
N ARG A 255 -26.30 -2.60 2.22
CA ARG A 255 -27.32 -1.87 1.45
C ARG A 255 -26.84 -1.74 0.02
N TRP A 256 -27.77 -1.59 -0.92
CA TRP A 256 -27.47 -1.44 -2.36
C TRP A 256 -28.04 -0.12 -2.92
N PRO A 257 -27.57 1.04 -2.45
CA PRO A 257 -28.18 2.33 -2.79
C PRO A 257 -27.64 2.95 -4.09
N LEU A 258 -26.52 2.45 -4.62
CA LEU A 258 -25.86 2.98 -5.80
C LEU A 258 -26.25 2.15 -7.01
N ALA A 259 -26.64 2.84 -8.07
CA ALA A 259 -26.72 2.29 -9.42
C ALA A 259 -25.48 2.70 -10.19
N GLU A 260 -24.91 1.78 -10.96
CA GLU A 260 -23.68 1.95 -11.74
C GLU A 260 -24.00 1.59 -13.19
N LEU A 261 -23.66 2.44 -14.17
CA LEU A 261 -23.65 1.99 -15.58
C LEU A 261 -22.33 1.30 -15.86
N ARG A 262 -22.40 0.16 -16.56
CA ARG A 262 -21.27 -0.72 -16.89
C ARG A 262 -20.93 -0.70 -18.37
#